data_AF-A0A662MD73-F1
#
_entry.id   AF-A0A662MD73-F1
#
_cell.length_a   1.000
_cell.length_b   1.000
_cell.length_c   1.000
_cell.angle_alpha   90.00
_cell.angle_beta   90.00
_cell.angle_gamma   90.00
#
_symmetry.space_group_name_H-M   'P 1'
#
loop_
_entity.id
_entity.type
_entity.pdbx_description
1 polymer ?
#
loop_
_entity_poly.entity_id
_entity_poly.type
_entity_poly.pdbx_seq_one_letter_code
_entity_poly.pdbx_strand_id
1 'polypeptide(L)'
;MKKIDKWLAKLAKERNLELERLREEYALIRSDLEKRGMKGDLNAIAKNMLMVKYREYKTLKRKRKYPLENFVGFKIGDVGLTDDAQRMREWARYVVDRYGLEYAKQQGLVEEREDEIVVLDTRKTIFGRENKNYGKPLPPDLKLRRRDLIFLAKKADDEEFMFTRIQTKDNKLAVAWGDVPFHVPVSFTAAVQTADASGYLLSSSSAKATMTVFREIKEKWDVYKIFKKWADENLTPIRDALKFHEATKDAWDRWILLKGIVASINFENETYRGIPATLVDTETGYSAEDSILFYIPDHLKVNFGVYSEIYLLGKTRGIQEVDEETGAKFTVDVTVDAWGFFPVPGKSTEPQESLLEEEGEEEIKGFIPAE
;
A
#
# COMPACT_ATOMS: atom_id res chain seq x y z
N MET A 1 8.15 40.41 -47.19
CA MET A 1 7.27 39.70 -46.23
C MET A 1 7.65 40.08 -44.80
N LYS A 2 6.71 40.57 -43.98
CA LYS A 2 7.00 40.94 -42.58
C LYS A 2 7.37 39.68 -41.77
N LYS A 3 8.24 39.80 -40.75
CA LYS A 3 8.71 38.65 -39.92
C LYS A 3 7.57 37.81 -39.33
N ILE A 4 6.43 38.43 -39.03
CA ILE A 4 5.22 37.80 -38.49
C ILE A 4 4.52 36.91 -39.54
N ASP A 5 4.39 37.36 -40.78
CA ASP A 5 3.75 36.57 -41.85
C ASP A 5 4.52 35.29 -42.14
N LYS A 6 5.85 35.34 -42.12
CA LYS A 6 6.70 34.16 -42.28
C LYS A 6 6.49 33.16 -41.14
N TRP A 7 6.25 33.65 -39.92
CA TRP A 7 5.98 32.82 -38.76
C TRP A 7 4.56 32.21 -38.79
N LEU A 8 3.54 33.00 -39.14
CA LEU A 8 2.16 32.51 -39.30
C LEU A 8 2.07 31.45 -40.40
N ALA A 9 2.76 31.65 -41.53
CA ALA A 9 2.83 30.65 -42.61
C ALA A 9 3.50 29.34 -42.16
N LYS A 10 4.53 29.43 -41.32
CA LYS A 10 5.17 28.25 -40.71
C LYS A 10 4.21 27.53 -39.76
N LEU A 11 3.52 28.26 -38.89
CA LEU A 11 2.55 27.68 -37.96
C LEU A 11 1.35 27.04 -38.67
N ALA A 12 0.84 27.70 -39.72
CA ALA A 12 -0.23 27.20 -40.59
C ALA A 12 0.15 25.84 -41.20
N LYS A 13 1.38 25.75 -41.75
CA LYS A 13 1.90 24.52 -42.34
C LYS A 13 2.15 23.42 -41.29
N GLU A 14 2.70 23.76 -40.13
CA GLU A 14 2.98 22.80 -39.05
C GLU A 14 1.70 22.22 -38.43
N ARG A 15 0.60 22.98 -38.43
CA ARG A 15 -0.66 22.62 -37.76
C ARG A 15 -1.81 22.30 -38.70
N ASN A 16 -1.56 22.28 -40.01
CA ASN A 16 -2.58 22.09 -41.05
C ASN A 16 -3.77 23.04 -40.88
N LEU A 17 -3.48 24.32 -40.64
CA LEU A 17 -4.47 25.38 -40.46
C LEU A 17 -4.45 26.33 -41.65
N GLU A 18 -5.58 26.97 -41.90
CA GLU A 18 -5.69 28.00 -42.93
C GLU A 18 -4.94 29.28 -42.52
N LEU A 19 -4.09 29.78 -43.42
CA LEU A 19 -3.22 30.93 -43.13
C LEU A 19 -4.02 32.23 -42.93
N GLU A 20 -5.11 32.41 -43.68
CA GLU A 20 -5.95 33.62 -43.57
C GLU A 20 -6.62 33.70 -42.21
N ARG A 21 -7.20 32.60 -41.76
CA ARG A 21 -7.79 32.48 -40.41
C ARG A 21 -6.78 32.80 -39.30
N LEU A 22 -5.54 32.30 -39.40
CA LEU A 22 -4.49 32.60 -38.42
C LEU A 22 -4.08 34.09 -38.42
N ARG A 23 -4.14 34.77 -39.58
CA ARG A 23 -3.88 36.22 -39.66
C ARG A 23 -4.97 37.03 -39.00
N GLU A 24 -6.23 36.68 -39.25
CA GLU A 24 -7.39 37.34 -38.62
C GLU A 24 -7.36 37.19 -37.10
N GLU A 25 -7.12 35.97 -36.61
CA GLU A 25 -7.03 35.72 -35.17
C GLU A 25 -5.85 36.45 -34.53
N TYR A 26 -4.69 36.49 -35.19
CA TYR A 26 -3.55 37.27 -34.71
C TYR A 26 -3.87 38.77 -34.63
N ALA A 27 -4.53 39.32 -35.65
CA ALA A 27 -4.93 40.73 -35.69
C ALA A 27 -5.96 41.07 -34.61
N LEU A 28 -6.93 40.18 -34.37
CA LEU A 28 -7.92 40.31 -33.30
C LEU A 28 -7.27 40.32 -31.91
N ILE A 29 -6.39 39.35 -31.63
CA ILE A 29 -5.66 39.27 -30.36
C ILE A 29 -4.84 40.54 -30.15
N ARG A 30 -4.15 41.01 -31.20
CA ARG A 30 -3.35 42.23 -31.10
C ARG A 30 -4.21 43.47 -30.86
N SER A 31 -5.33 43.62 -31.56
CA SER A 31 -6.26 44.75 -31.37
C SER A 31 -6.87 44.75 -29.97
N ASP A 32 -7.20 43.58 -29.43
CA ASP A 32 -7.70 43.45 -28.06
C ASP A 32 -6.63 43.83 -27.02
N LEU A 33 -5.37 43.42 -27.23
CA LEU A 33 -4.25 43.83 -26.37
C LEU A 33 -3.99 45.34 -26.41
N GLU A 34 -4.13 45.97 -27.59
CA GLU A 34 -4.03 47.43 -27.77
C GLU A 34 -5.16 48.16 -27.03
N LYS A 35 -6.42 47.69 -27.17
CA LYS A 35 -7.59 48.26 -26.47
C LYS A 35 -7.48 48.16 -24.95
N ARG A 36 -6.85 47.10 -24.44
CA ARG A 36 -6.63 46.88 -23.01
C ARG A 36 -5.43 47.65 -22.45
N GLY A 37 -4.74 48.45 -23.26
CA GLY A 37 -3.63 49.30 -22.81
C GLY A 37 -2.39 48.52 -22.34
N MET A 38 -2.20 47.29 -22.84
CA MET A 38 -1.04 46.47 -22.50
C MET A 38 0.26 47.17 -22.92
N LYS A 39 1.22 47.29 -22.00
CA LYS A 39 2.54 47.87 -22.27
C LYS A 39 3.53 46.78 -22.67
N GLY A 40 4.40 47.04 -23.64
CA GLY A 40 5.47 46.13 -24.08
C GLY A 40 5.38 45.70 -25.56
N ASP A 41 6.12 44.65 -25.94
CA ASP A 41 6.07 44.11 -27.31
C ASP A 41 4.80 43.27 -27.54
N LEU A 42 3.75 43.96 -27.97
CA LEU A 42 2.45 43.38 -28.28
C LEU A 42 2.53 42.26 -29.31
N ASN A 43 3.50 42.29 -30.23
CA ASN A 43 3.64 41.25 -31.24
C ASN A 43 4.16 39.95 -30.63
N ALA A 44 5.08 40.02 -29.67
CA ALA A 44 5.59 38.87 -28.95
C ALA A 44 4.51 38.23 -28.06
N ILE A 45 3.70 39.06 -27.39
CA ILE A 45 2.60 38.60 -26.53
C ILE A 45 1.51 37.94 -27.38
N ALA A 46 1.05 38.59 -28.45
CA ALA A 46 0.06 38.02 -29.37
C ALA A 46 0.54 36.70 -29.99
N LYS A 47 1.82 36.62 -30.36
CA LYS A 47 2.45 35.38 -30.86
C LYS A 47 2.40 34.26 -29.81
N ASN A 48 2.72 34.55 -28.56
CA ASN A 48 2.69 33.56 -27.49
C ASN A 48 1.27 33.10 -27.17
N MET A 49 0.28 34.01 -27.17
CA MET A 49 -1.13 33.65 -26.96
C MET A 49 -1.64 32.73 -28.07
N LEU A 50 -1.32 33.04 -29.34
CA LEU A 50 -1.68 32.19 -30.48
C LEU A 50 -0.98 30.82 -30.40
N MET A 51 0.30 30.79 -30.01
CA MET A 51 1.04 29.54 -29.77
C MET A 51 0.42 28.68 -28.67
N VAL A 52 -0.05 29.29 -27.58
CA VAL A 52 -0.73 28.58 -26.48
C VAL A 52 -2.06 28.01 -26.95
N LYS A 53 -2.84 28.79 -27.72
CA LYS A 53 -4.13 28.36 -28.27
C LYS A 53 -4.00 27.13 -29.16
N TYR A 54 -2.96 27.08 -30.00
CA TYR A 54 -2.69 25.97 -30.91
C TYR A 54 -1.61 25.00 -30.41
N ARG A 55 -1.33 25.04 -29.10
CA ARG A 55 -0.38 24.11 -28.49
C ARG A 55 -1.03 22.73 -28.45
N GLU A 56 -0.60 21.84 -29.35
CA GLU A 56 -0.84 20.41 -29.14
C GLU A 56 -0.09 19.99 -27.87
N TYR A 57 -0.84 19.58 -26.86
CA TYR A 57 -0.29 18.73 -25.82
C TYR A 57 0.11 17.43 -26.50
N LYS A 58 1.40 17.24 -26.77
CA LYS A 58 1.95 15.90 -26.97
C LYS A 58 1.67 15.14 -25.68
N THR A 59 0.53 14.47 -25.62
CA THR A 59 0.32 13.40 -24.65
C THR A 59 1.37 12.37 -25.01
N LEU A 60 2.52 12.44 -24.33
CA LEU A 60 3.40 11.30 -24.20
C LEU A 60 2.50 10.22 -23.63
N LYS A 61 1.94 9.36 -24.49
CA LYS A 61 1.30 8.11 -24.08
C LYS A 61 2.43 7.30 -23.46
N ARG A 62 2.74 7.59 -22.20
CA ARG A 62 3.60 6.74 -21.38
C ARG A 62 2.91 5.39 -21.43
N LYS A 63 3.48 4.45 -22.19
CA LYS A 63 3.09 3.06 -22.09
C LYS A 63 3.17 2.71 -20.62
N ARG A 64 2.05 2.29 -20.03
CA ARG A 64 2.03 1.88 -18.63
C ARG A 64 3.04 0.74 -18.48
N LYS A 65 3.82 0.78 -17.40
CA LYS A 65 4.84 -0.24 -17.11
C LYS A 65 4.21 -1.61 -16.93
N TYR A 66 3.00 -1.64 -16.37
CA TYR A 66 2.26 -2.85 -16.02
C TYR A 66 0.86 -2.83 -16.67
N PRO A 67 0.35 -3.97 -17.15
CA PRO A 67 -1.01 -4.07 -17.65
C PRO A 67 -2.01 -3.88 -16.51
N LEU A 68 -3.17 -3.27 -16.81
CA LEU A 68 -4.29 -3.21 -15.89
C LEU A 68 -5.26 -4.32 -16.23
N GLU A 69 -5.68 -5.07 -15.21
CA GLU A 69 -6.64 -6.16 -15.33
C GLU A 69 -7.75 -5.98 -14.29
N ASN A 70 -8.89 -6.61 -14.55
CA ASN A 70 -10.02 -6.67 -13.63
C ASN A 70 -9.99 -7.98 -12.86
N PHE A 71 -10.16 -7.87 -11.55
CA PHE A 71 -10.17 -8.97 -10.62
C PHE A 71 -11.50 -9.04 -9.88
N VAL A 72 -11.83 -10.25 -9.46
CA VAL A 72 -12.91 -10.53 -8.52
C VAL A 72 -12.35 -11.42 -7.42
N GLY A 73 -12.71 -11.15 -6.16
CA GLY A 73 -12.09 -11.80 -5.01
C GLY A 73 -12.67 -11.32 -3.69
N PHE A 74 -12.10 -11.77 -2.59
CA PHE A 74 -12.45 -11.30 -1.25
C PHE A 74 -11.20 -11.15 -0.39
N LYS A 75 -11.22 -10.16 0.52
CA LYS A 75 -10.10 -9.84 1.40
C LYS A 75 -9.96 -10.94 2.46
N ILE A 76 -8.75 -11.47 2.60
CA ILE A 76 -8.36 -12.46 3.63
C ILE A 76 -7.26 -11.93 4.56
N GLY A 77 -6.65 -10.79 4.24
CA GLY A 77 -5.63 -10.16 5.07
C GLY A 77 -5.47 -8.67 4.82
N ASP A 78 -4.96 -7.97 5.83
CA ASP A 78 -4.65 -6.54 5.82
C ASP A 78 -3.38 -6.31 6.64
N VAL A 79 -2.33 -5.81 5.99
CA VAL A 79 -1.04 -5.56 6.65
C VAL A 79 -1.05 -4.23 7.42
N GLY A 80 -2.13 -3.46 7.31
CA GLY A 80 -2.30 -2.19 8.01
C GLY A 80 -1.72 -0.99 7.27
N LEU A 81 -2.04 0.19 7.77
CA LEU A 81 -1.54 1.46 7.24
C LEU A 81 -0.14 1.73 7.78
N THR A 82 0.83 1.87 6.89
CA THR A 82 2.19 2.33 7.24
C THR A 82 2.39 3.75 6.74
N ASP A 83 2.96 4.64 7.55
CA ASP A 83 3.49 5.92 7.10
C ASP A 83 5.02 5.90 7.16
N ASP A 84 5.67 5.73 6.01
CA ASP A 84 7.12 5.64 5.91
C ASP A 84 7.80 6.95 6.37
N ALA A 85 7.13 8.10 6.24
CA ALA A 85 7.67 9.37 6.72
C ALA A 85 7.69 9.41 8.25
N GLN A 86 6.62 8.94 8.88
CA GLN A 86 6.54 8.86 10.34
C GLN A 86 7.57 7.88 10.90
N ARG A 87 7.73 6.70 10.26
CA ARG A 87 8.76 5.73 10.64
C ARG A 87 10.18 6.29 10.54
N MET A 88 10.47 7.12 9.54
CA MET A 88 11.77 7.80 9.45
C MET A 88 12.00 8.75 10.63
N ARG A 89 10.97 9.50 11.05
CA ARG A 89 11.05 10.40 12.22
C ARG A 89 11.25 9.63 13.52
N GLU A 90 10.50 8.56 13.73
CA GLU A 90 10.59 7.72 14.92
C GLU A 90 11.94 7.00 15.01
N TRP A 91 12.44 6.50 13.88
CA TRP A 91 13.76 5.88 13.81
C TRP A 91 14.87 6.88 14.13
N ALA A 92 14.80 8.09 13.56
CA ALA A 92 15.75 9.15 13.86
C ALA A 92 15.76 9.51 15.36
N ARG A 93 14.57 9.66 15.96
CA ARG A 93 14.41 9.92 17.41
C ARG A 93 15.01 8.79 18.24
N TYR A 94 14.65 7.55 17.94
CA TYR A 94 15.18 6.38 18.63
C TYR A 94 16.71 6.30 18.59
N VAL A 95 17.33 6.63 17.44
CA VAL A 95 18.80 6.62 17.31
C VAL A 95 19.43 7.74 18.15
N VAL A 96 18.83 8.94 18.17
CA VAL A 96 19.29 10.03 19.04
C VAL A 96 19.20 9.63 20.51
N ASP A 97 18.07 9.09 20.94
CA ASP A 97 17.83 8.70 22.34
C ASP A 97 18.77 7.58 22.80
N ARG A 98 19.05 6.60 21.93
CA ARG A 98 19.83 5.40 22.29
C ARG A 98 21.33 5.54 22.09
N TYR A 99 21.76 6.27 21.06
CA TYR A 99 23.17 6.34 20.64
C TYR A 99 23.75 7.76 20.61
N GLY A 100 22.91 8.79 20.83
CA GLY A 100 23.32 10.19 20.87
C GLY A 100 23.24 10.93 19.53
N LEU A 101 23.20 12.27 19.60
CA LEU A 101 23.02 13.16 18.46
C LEU A 101 24.15 13.05 17.42
N GLU A 102 25.41 13.01 17.86
CA GLU A 102 26.55 12.94 16.95
C GLU A 102 26.56 11.65 16.12
N TYR A 103 26.16 10.52 16.74
CA TYR A 103 25.99 9.27 16.01
C TYR A 103 24.87 9.38 14.96
N ALA A 104 23.73 9.97 15.32
CA ALA A 104 22.62 10.17 14.39
C ALA A 104 22.97 11.09 13.20
N LYS A 105 23.78 12.15 13.43
CA LYS A 105 24.34 13.02 12.40
C LYS A 105 25.27 12.25 11.46
N GLN A 106 26.19 11.44 12.00
CA GLN A 106 27.10 10.60 11.20
C GLN A 106 26.36 9.60 10.31
N GLN A 107 25.23 9.07 10.79
CA GLN A 107 24.35 8.19 10.01
C GLN A 107 23.49 8.96 8.97
N GLY A 108 23.55 10.29 8.95
CA GLY A 108 22.77 11.13 8.03
C GLY A 108 21.26 11.09 8.29
N LEU A 109 20.84 10.83 9.53
CA LEU A 109 19.43 10.74 9.91
C LEU A 109 18.86 12.10 10.33
N VAL A 110 19.69 12.94 10.93
CA VAL A 110 19.32 14.25 11.47
C VAL A 110 20.40 15.28 11.16
N GLU A 111 20.00 16.55 11.16
CA GLU A 111 20.88 17.73 11.14
C GLU A 111 20.45 18.67 12.26
N GLU A 112 21.39 19.43 12.81
CA GLU A 112 21.10 20.49 13.77
C GLU A 112 21.05 21.83 13.04
N ARG A 113 19.94 22.56 13.18
CA ARG A 113 19.73 23.88 12.58
C ARG A 113 19.11 24.80 13.62
N GLU A 114 19.75 25.94 13.89
CA GLU A 114 19.19 26.98 14.80
C GLU A 114 18.70 26.39 16.14
N ASP A 115 19.51 25.50 16.74
CA ASP A 115 19.23 24.76 17.98
C ASP A 115 18.05 23.75 17.91
N GLU A 116 17.57 23.40 16.71
CA GLU A 116 16.58 22.36 16.49
C GLU A 116 17.16 21.12 15.79
N ILE A 117 16.71 19.93 16.21
CA ILE A 117 17.02 18.66 15.55
C ILE A 117 16.03 18.43 14.42
N VAL A 118 16.53 18.46 13.18
CA VAL A 118 15.73 18.26 11.96
C VAL A 118 15.99 16.89 11.37
N VAL A 119 14.94 16.11 11.17
CA VAL A 119 15.03 14.78 10.52
C VAL A 119 15.24 14.94 9.01
N LEU A 120 16.13 14.15 8.43
CA LEU A 120 16.47 14.17 7.01
C LEU A 120 15.74 13.06 6.23
N ASP A 121 15.49 13.30 4.94
CA ASP A 121 14.96 12.27 4.03
C ASP A 121 16.06 11.28 3.65
N THR A 122 15.95 10.06 4.17
CA THR A 122 16.94 8.99 4.01
C THR A 122 16.72 8.12 2.76
N ARG A 123 15.70 8.42 1.94
CA ARG A 123 15.38 7.63 0.75
C ARG A 123 16.32 7.99 -0.39
N LYS A 124 17.25 7.10 -0.74
CA LYS A 124 18.17 7.31 -1.87
C LYS A 124 17.45 7.39 -3.22
N THR A 125 16.41 6.57 -3.41
CA THR A 125 15.63 6.53 -4.64
C THR A 125 14.12 6.57 -4.39
N ILE A 126 13.37 7.16 -5.31
CA ILE A 126 11.91 7.21 -5.33
C ILE A 126 11.45 6.73 -6.71
N PHE A 127 10.69 5.63 -6.74
CA PHE A 127 10.22 4.98 -7.98
C PHE A 127 11.33 4.71 -9.01
N GLY A 128 12.49 4.26 -8.54
CA GLY A 128 13.64 3.93 -9.38
C GLY A 128 14.41 5.15 -9.92
N ARG A 129 14.15 6.34 -9.38
CA ARG A 129 14.89 7.57 -9.71
C ARG A 129 15.59 8.10 -8.48
N GLU A 130 16.72 8.78 -8.66
CA GLU A 130 17.39 9.47 -7.56
C GLU A 130 16.46 10.47 -6.87
N ASN A 131 16.48 10.46 -5.54
CA ASN A 131 15.72 11.40 -4.74
C ASN A 131 16.48 12.73 -4.61
N LYS A 132 15.96 13.80 -5.23
CA LYS A 132 16.54 15.15 -5.13
C LYS A 132 16.51 15.74 -3.72
N ASN A 133 15.73 15.14 -2.83
CA ASN A 133 15.60 15.55 -1.43
C ASN A 133 16.39 14.63 -0.49
N TYR A 134 17.13 13.64 -0.99
CA TYR A 134 17.97 12.81 -0.15
C TYR A 134 18.95 13.67 0.67
N GLY A 135 18.97 13.46 1.99
CA GLY A 135 19.79 14.22 2.94
C GLY A 135 19.29 15.65 3.20
N LYS A 136 18.10 16.04 2.71
CA LYS A 136 17.46 17.32 3.03
C LYS A 136 16.41 17.14 4.13
N PRO A 137 16.02 18.21 4.83
CA PRO A 137 14.93 18.17 5.80
C PRO A 137 13.68 17.46 5.27
N LEU A 138 13.23 16.46 6.00
CA LEU A 138 11.97 15.77 5.75
C LEU A 138 10.83 16.72 6.14
N PRO A 139 9.93 17.10 5.22
CA PRO A 139 8.84 18.01 5.57
C PRO A 139 7.98 17.43 6.71
N PRO A 140 7.58 18.25 7.70
CA PRO A 140 6.87 17.78 8.89
C PRO A 140 5.51 17.14 8.54
N ASP A 141 4.81 17.71 7.56
CA ASP A 141 3.49 17.22 7.13
C ASP A 141 3.56 16.20 6.00
N LEU A 142 4.78 15.78 5.58
CA LEU A 142 4.90 14.75 4.56
C LEU A 142 4.33 13.44 5.11
N LYS A 143 3.33 12.91 4.39
CA LYS A 143 2.77 11.57 4.59
C LYS A 143 3.22 10.68 3.43
N LEU A 144 3.80 9.54 3.74
CA LEU A 144 4.18 8.52 2.77
C LEU A 144 3.45 7.23 3.13
N ARG A 145 2.13 7.28 2.96
CA ARG A 145 1.23 6.22 3.37
C ARG A 145 1.27 5.07 2.37
N ARG A 146 1.26 3.86 2.90
CA ARG A 146 1.23 2.61 2.17
C ARG A 146 0.31 1.64 2.88
N ARG A 147 -0.46 0.87 2.12
CA ARG A 147 -1.26 -0.24 2.63
C ARG A 147 -1.16 -1.41 1.68
N ASP A 148 -1.00 -2.59 2.26
CA ASP A 148 -0.99 -3.84 1.52
C ASP A 148 -2.19 -4.66 1.99
N LEU A 149 -3.04 -5.07 1.04
CA LEU A 149 -4.15 -5.97 1.30
C LEU A 149 -3.86 -7.33 0.68
N ILE A 150 -4.36 -8.37 1.31
CA ILE A 150 -4.25 -9.76 0.86
C ILE A 150 -5.64 -10.28 0.51
N PHE A 151 -5.75 -10.88 -0.66
CA PHE A 151 -6.97 -11.40 -1.25
C PHE A 151 -6.78 -12.85 -1.68
N LEU A 152 -7.89 -13.59 -1.71
CA LEU A 152 -8.06 -14.63 -2.71
C LEU A 152 -8.82 -14.02 -3.87
N ALA A 153 -8.16 -13.92 -5.01
CA ALA A 153 -8.71 -13.29 -6.19
C ALA A 153 -8.35 -14.05 -7.46
N LYS A 154 -9.20 -13.89 -8.46
CA LYS A 154 -9.01 -14.38 -9.82
C LYS A 154 -9.23 -13.24 -10.78
N LYS A 155 -8.69 -13.32 -11.99
CA LYS A 155 -9.15 -12.43 -13.06
C LYS A 155 -10.63 -12.70 -13.32
N ALA A 156 -11.36 -11.69 -13.79
CA ALA A 156 -12.80 -11.82 -14.02
C ALA A 156 -13.16 -13.06 -14.85
N ASP A 157 -12.35 -13.36 -15.87
CA ASP A 157 -12.56 -14.46 -16.82
C ASP A 157 -11.87 -15.79 -16.43
N ASP A 158 -11.09 -15.81 -15.34
CA ASP A 158 -10.42 -17.02 -14.86
C ASP A 158 -11.33 -17.80 -13.89
N GLU A 159 -11.06 -19.09 -13.67
CA GLU A 159 -11.86 -19.92 -12.74
C GLU A 159 -11.23 -20.06 -11.35
N GLU A 160 -9.91 -19.97 -11.26
CA GLU A 160 -9.15 -20.32 -10.06
C GLU A 160 -8.80 -19.09 -9.21
N PHE A 161 -9.14 -19.15 -7.93
CA PHE A 161 -8.74 -18.15 -6.94
C PHE A 161 -7.30 -18.39 -6.51
N MET A 162 -6.48 -17.35 -6.61
CA MET A 162 -5.08 -17.40 -6.20
C MET A 162 -4.81 -16.37 -5.10
N PHE A 163 -3.77 -16.66 -4.32
CA PHE A 163 -3.21 -15.70 -3.39
C PHE A 163 -2.86 -14.40 -4.13
N THR A 164 -3.33 -13.28 -3.62
CA THR A 164 -3.16 -11.99 -4.28
C THR A 164 -2.76 -10.95 -3.25
N ARG A 165 -1.58 -10.34 -3.44
CA ARG A 165 -1.15 -9.19 -2.65
C ARG A 165 -1.29 -7.94 -3.49
N ILE A 166 -2.08 -6.99 -3.01
CA ILE A 166 -2.24 -5.68 -3.67
C ILE A 166 -1.69 -4.56 -2.79
N GLN A 167 -0.81 -3.74 -3.35
CA GLN A 167 -0.17 -2.62 -2.65
C GLN A 167 -0.59 -1.26 -3.25
N THR A 168 -0.83 -0.29 -2.38
CA THR A 168 -0.92 1.13 -2.77
C THR A 168 0.13 1.97 -2.04
N LYS A 169 0.67 2.96 -2.76
CA LYS A 169 1.53 4.04 -2.22
C LYS A 169 0.88 5.42 -2.42
N ASP A 170 -0.39 5.43 -2.81
CA ASP A 170 -1.18 6.66 -2.90
C ASP A 170 -1.81 6.92 -1.52
N ASN A 171 -1.57 8.10 -0.97
CA ASN A 171 -1.97 8.40 0.40
C ASN A 171 -3.49 8.30 0.62
N LYS A 172 -4.30 8.65 -0.38
CA LYS A 172 -5.76 8.64 -0.25
C LYS A 172 -6.29 7.21 -0.34
N LEU A 173 -5.80 6.44 -1.30
CA LEU A 173 -6.16 5.02 -1.42
C LEU A 173 -5.71 4.22 -0.19
N ALA A 174 -4.52 4.50 0.35
CA ALA A 174 -4.00 3.77 1.51
C ALA A 174 -4.91 3.88 2.74
N VAL A 175 -5.50 5.05 2.97
CA VAL A 175 -6.50 5.24 4.05
C VAL A 175 -7.79 4.51 3.70
N ALA A 176 -8.37 4.82 2.53
CA ALA A 176 -9.67 4.32 2.11
C ALA A 176 -9.74 2.78 1.96
N TRP A 177 -8.59 2.12 1.74
CA TRP A 177 -8.50 0.67 1.71
C TRP A 177 -8.72 0.00 3.08
N GLY A 178 -8.76 0.77 4.17
CA GLY A 178 -9.12 0.26 5.49
C GLY A 178 -10.55 -0.21 5.63
N ASP A 179 -11.46 0.41 4.88
CA ASP A 179 -12.89 0.16 4.99
C ASP A 179 -13.32 -1.08 4.20
N VAL A 180 -12.40 -1.67 3.43
CA VAL A 180 -12.70 -2.87 2.64
C VAL A 180 -12.98 -4.02 3.60
N PRO A 181 -14.19 -4.59 3.63
CA PRO A 181 -14.53 -5.62 4.60
C PRO A 181 -13.85 -6.95 4.29
N PHE A 182 -13.59 -7.73 5.35
CA PHE A 182 -13.11 -9.11 5.22
C PHE A 182 -14.21 -10.02 4.68
N HIS A 183 -13.84 -10.98 3.85
CA HIS A 183 -14.72 -12.07 3.39
C HIS A 183 -15.95 -11.63 2.56
N VAL A 184 -15.99 -10.38 2.12
CA VAL A 184 -17.03 -9.88 1.21
C VAL A 184 -16.51 -9.95 -0.24
N PRO A 185 -17.24 -10.59 -1.17
CA PRO A 185 -16.89 -10.58 -2.58
C PRO A 185 -16.87 -9.16 -3.15
N VAL A 186 -15.76 -8.80 -3.78
CA VAL A 186 -15.54 -7.50 -4.41
C VAL A 186 -14.91 -7.66 -5.80
N SER A 187 -15.19 -6.69 -6.66
CA SER A 187 -14.52 -6.47 -7.93
C SER A 187 -13.60 -5.25 -7.84
N PHE A 188 -12.46 -5.31 -8.51
CA PHE A 188 -11.50 -4.20 -8.55
C PHE A 188 -10.58 -4.26 -9.76
N THR A 189 -10.03 -3.12 -10.16
CA THR A 189 -9.02 -3.02 -11.22
C THR A 189 -7.65 -2.77 -10.62
N ALA A 190 -6.63 -3.51 -11.04
CA ALA A 190 -5.27 -3.35 -10.54
C ALA A 190 -4.21 -3.56 -11.61
N ALA A 191 -3.01 -3.00 -11.37
CA ALA A 191 -1.85 -3.19 -12.23
C ALA A 191 -1.09 -4.45 -11.83
N VAL A 192 -0.94 -5.38 -12.77
CA VAL A 192 -0.27 -6.66 -12.55
C VAL A 192 1.25 -6.47 -12.62
N GLN A 193 1.93 -6.56 -11.47
CA GLN A 193 3.39 -6.50 -11.42
C GLN A 193 4.01 -7.85 -11.75
N THR A 194 3.46 -8.90 -11.16
CA THR A 194 3.87 -10.29 -11.33
C THR A 194 2.64 -11.19 -11.28
N ALA A 195 2.62 -12.24 -12.10
CA ALA A 195 1.62 -13.30 -12.10
C ALA A 195 2.36 -14.62 -12.34
N ASP A 196 2.34 -15.52 -11.36
CA ASP A 196 2.97 -16.83 -11.42
C ASP A 196 2.12 -17.87 -10.68
N ALA A 197 2.62 -19.11 -10.56
CA ALA A 197 1.90 -20.19 -9.89
C ALA A 197 1.65 -19.92 -8.39
N SER A 198 2.42 -19.04 -7.76
CA SER A 198 2.23 -18.66 -6.36
C SER A 198 1.16 -17.57 -6.17
N GLY A 199 0.79 -16.87 -7.24
CA GLY A 199 -0.32 -15.94 -7.28
C GLY A 199 -0.02 -14.62 -7.97
N TYR A 200 -0.69 -13.56 -7.51
CA TYR A 200 -0.62 -12.23 -8.10
C TYR A 200 0.02 -11.21 -7.16
N LEU A 201 1.01 -10.48 -7.69
CA LEU A 201 1.49 -9.24 -7.08
C LEU A 201 0.93 -8.05 -7.86
N LEU A 202 0.09 -7.28 -7.18
CA LEU A 202 -0.69 -6.20 -7.77
C LEU A 202 -0.29 -4.85 -7.19
N SER A 203 -0.46 -3.80 -8.00
CA SER A 203 -0.36 -2.42 -7.55
C SER A 203 -1.60 -1.61 -7.88
N SER A 204 -1.94 -0.69 -6.99
CA SER A 204 -3.04 0.24 -7.20
C SER A 204 -2.80 1.12 -8.42
N SER A 205 -3.87 1.49 -9.10
CA SER A 205 -3.87 2.62 -10.02
C SER A 205 -4.59 3.80 -9.38
N SER A 206 -3.98 4.98 -9.41
CA SER A 206 -4.55 6.25 -8.91
C SER A 206 -5.13 7.13 -10.02
N ALA A 207 -5.12 6.67 -11.28
CA ALA A 207 -5.68 7.44 -12.38
C ALA A 207 -7.22 7.45 -12.30
N LYS A 208 -7.84 8.63 -12.41
CA LYS A 208 -9.29 8.84 -12.23
C LYS A 208 -10.19 7.82 -12.93
N ALA A 209 -9.86 7.43 -14.16
CA ALA A 209 -10.66 6.49 -14.95
C ALA A 209 -10.44 5.01 -14.60
N THR A 210 -9.31 4.67 -13.96
CA THR A 210 -8.93 3.30 -13.63
C THR A 210 -8.49 3.20 -12.17
N MET A 211 -9.14 3.98 -11.31
CA MET A 211 -8.76 4.04 -9.90
C MET A 211 -9.09 2.71 -9.25
N THR A 212 -8.17 2.16 -8.46
CA THR A 212 -8.41 0.90 -7.74
C THR A 212 -9.36 1.15 -6.57
N VAL A 213 -10.65 0.92 -6.84
CA VAL A 213 -11.75 0.99 -5.88
C VAL A 213 -12.40 -0.38 -5.81
N PHE A 214 -12.72 -0.83 -4.61
CA PHE A 214 -13.37 -2.12 -4.38
C PHE A 214 -14.88 -1.93 -4.41
N ARG A 215 -15.55 -2.71 -5.26
CA ARG A 215 -17.01 -2.68 -5.41
C ARG A 215 -17.56 -4.03 -5.02
N GLU A 216 -18.49 -4.05 -4.07
CA GLU A 216 -19.14 -5.28 -3.64
C GLU A 216 -19.88 -5.96 -4.80
N ILE A 217 -19.82 -7.29 -4.82
CA ILE A 217 -20.54 -8.14 -5.77
C ILE A 217 -21.69 -8.80 -5.00
N LYS A 218 -22.94 -8.65 -5.47
CA LYS A 218 -24.13 -9.28 -4.85
C LYS A 218 -24.19 -10.80 -5.00
N GLU A 219 -23.26 -11.39 -5.74
CA GLU A 219 -23.24 -12.82 -5.99
C GLU A 219 -22.91 -13.57 -4.70
N LYS A 220 -23.76 -14.54 -4.35
CA LYS A 220 -23.57 -15.35 -3.15
C LYS A 220 -22.51 -16.41 -3.40
N TRP A 221 -21.25 -16.05 -3.14
CA TRP A 221 -20.17 -17.00 -3.10
C TRP A 221 -20.13 -17.71 -1.75
N ASP A 222 -19.83 -19.01 -1.76
CA ASP A 222 -19.43 -19.73 -0.55
C ASP A 222 -17.95 -19.42 -0.26
N VAL A 223 -17.73 -18.26 0.35
CA VAL A 223 -16.40 -17.72 0.63
C VAL A 223 -15.58 -18.68 1.50
N TYR A 224 -16.21 -19.35 2.47
CA TYR A 224 -15.53 -20.33 3.31
C TYR A 224 -15.07 -21.54 2.48
N LYS A 225 -15.91 -22.08 1.61
CA LYS A 225 -15.53 -23.22 0.77
C LYS A 225 -14.39 -22.88 -0.19
N ILE A 226 -14.42 -21.68 -0.79
CA ILE A 226 -13.33 -21.20 -1.66
C ILE A 226 -12.04 -21.07 -0.85
N PHE A 227 -12.12 -20.38 0.30
CA PHE A 227 -10.97 -20.17 1.18
C PHE A 227 -10.40 -21.50 1.66
N LYS A 228 -11.24 -22.42 2.13
CA LYS A 228 -10.82 -23.72 2.66
C LYS A 228 -10.07 -24.53 1.60
N LYS A 229 -10.55 -24.58 0.35
CA LYS A 229 -9.86 -25.29 -0.73
C LYS A 229 -8.42 -24.77 -0.90
N TRP A 230 -8.25 -23.45 -0.94
CA TRP A 230 -6.92 -22.84 -1.02
C TRP A 230 -6.10 -23.07 0.25
N ALA A 231 -6.73 -22.95 1.42
CA ALA A 231 -6.07 -23.07 2.71
C ALA A 231 -5.51 -24.48 2.94
N ASP A 232 -6.26 -25.52 2.59
CA ASP A 232 -5.87 -26.92 2.80
C ASP A 232 -4.59 -27.28 1.99
N GLU A 233 -4.33 -26.61 0.86
CA GLU A 233 -3.12 -26.79 0.04
C GLU A 233 -1.92 -25.98 0.55
N ASN A 234 -2.17 -24.92 1.34
CA ASN A 234 -1.16 -23.94 1.75
C ASN A 234 -0.91 -23.95 3.27
N LEU A 235 -1.52 -24.89 3.99
CA LEU A 235 -1.44 -24.96 5.43
C LEU A 235 -0.06 -25.43 5.88
N THR A 236 0.54 -24.70 6.82
CA THR A 236 1.72 -25.15 7.55
C THR A 236 1.29 -25.66 8.93
N PRO A 237 1.67 -26.89 9.32
CA PRO A 237 1.47 -27.36 10.69
C PRO A 237 2.19 -26.45 11.69
N ILE A 238 1.61 -26.21 12.87
CA ILE A 238 2.19 -25.29 13.86
C ILE A 238 3.61 -25.71 14.24
N ARG A 239 3.85 -27.00 14.45
CA ARG A 239 5.17 -27.58 14.75
C ARG A 239 6.25 -27.32 13.69
N ASP A 240 5.85 -27.06 12.45
CA ASP A 240 6.78 -26.81 11.34
C ASP A 240 6.98 -25.31 11.06
N ALA A 241 6.35 -24.42 11.85
CA ALA A 241 6.47 -22.97 11.66
C ALA A 241 7.91 -22.46 11.77
N LEU A 242 8.73 -23.00 12.67
CA LEU A 242 10.15 -22.65 12.80
C LEU A 242 10.94 -23.08 11.55
N LYS A 243 10.73 -24.31 11.06
CA LYS A 243 11.39 -24.80 9.84
C LYS A 243 10.98 -23.96 8.63
N PHE A 244 9.69 -23.63 8.53
CA PHE A 244 9.17 -22.74 7.48
C PHE A 244 9.81 -21.36 7.55
N HIS A 245 9.96 -20.79 8.74
CA HIS A 245 10.63 -19.50 8.92
C HIS A 245 12.08 -19.55 8.44
N GLU A 246 12.86 -20.54 8.85
CA GLU A 246 14.26 -20.64 8.45
C GLU A 246 14.42 -20.82 6.93
N ALA A 247 13.49 -21.54 6.27
CA ALA A 247 13.48 -21.70 4.82
C ALA A 247 13.09 -20.41 4.06
N THR A 248 12.29 -19.53 4.67
CA THR A 248 11.69 -18.35 4.01
C THR A 248 12.14 -17.01 4.58
N LYS A 249 13.05 -16.99 5.56
CA LYS A 249 13.45 -15.76 6.28
C LYS A 249 14.00 -14.67 5.36
N ASP A 250 14.65 -15.06 4.26
CA ASP A 250 15.23 -14.13 3.28
C ASP A 250 14.22 -13.70 2.19
N ALA A 251 13.06 -14.36 2.10
CA ALA A 251 12.02 -13.99 1.16
C ALA A 251 11.30 -12.71 1.61
N TRP A 252 11.21 -11.74 0.69
CA TRP A 252 10.61 -10.43 0.96
C TRP A 252 9.08 -10.52 1.11
N ASP A 253 8.47 -11.56 0.53
CA ASP A 253 7.05 -11.86 0.47
C ASP A 253 6.65 -13.07 1.32
N ARG A 254 7.45 -13.43 2.33
CA ARG A 254 7.11 -14.53 3.24
C ARG A 254 5.77 -14.28 3.96
N TRP A 255 4.91 -15.28 3.89
CA TRP A 255 3.63 -15.38 4.60
C TRP A 255 3.46 -16.82 5.07
N ILE A 256 2.70 -17.04 6.13
CA ILE A 256 2.38 -18.36 6.66
C ILE A 256 0.87 -18.45 6.89
N LEU A 257 0.31 -19.64 6.66
CA LEU A 257 -1.04 -19.97 7.01
C LEU A 257 -1.02 -21.11 8.03
N LEU A 258 -1.56 -20.85 9.21
CA LEU A 258 -1.66 -21.80 10.31
C LEU A 258 -3.12 -22.06 10.63
N LYS A 259 -3.40 -23.20 11.26
CA LYS A 259 -4.73 -23.56 11.74
C LYS A 259 -4.60 -24.08 13.16
N GLY A 260 -5.48 -23.64 14.04
CA GLY A 260 -5.47 -24.08 15.43
C GLY A 260 -6.62 -23.50 16.24
N ILE A 261 -6.61 -23.81 17.53
CA ILE A 261 -7.54 -23.29 18.53
C ILE A 261 -6.86 -22.13 19.25
N VAL A 262 -7.58 -21.02 19.39
CA VAL A 262 -7.12 -19.86 20.15
C VAL A 262 -7.16 -20.20 21.64
N ALA A 263 -6.00 -20.36 22.27
CA ALA A 263 -5.90 -20.70 23.69
C ALA A 263 -6.03 -19.48 24.60
N SER A 264 -5.53 -18.32 24.18
CA SER A 264 -5.59 -17.07 24.94
C SER A 264 -5.48 -15.85 24.03
N ILE A 265 -6.10 -14.75 24.44
CA ILE A 265 -5.92 -13.41 23.87
C ILE A 265 -5.68 -12.46 25.05
N ASN A 266 -4.52 -11.84 25.10
CA ASN A 266 -4.05 -11.08 26.25
C ASN A 266 -4.23 -9.58 26.04
N PHE A 267 -5.48 -9.10 26.09
CA PHE A 267 -5.83 -7.70 25.86
C PHE A 267 -5.14 -6.72 26.82
N GLU A 268 -4.85 -7.14 28.06
CA GLU A 268 -4.18 -6.30 29.06
C GLU A 268 -2.68 -6.08 28.78
N ASN A 269 -2.09 -6.85 27.85
CA ASN A 269 -0.66 -6.81 27.52
C ASN A 269 -0.43 -6.32 26.08
N GLU A 270 -1.14 -5.27 25.66
CA GLU A 270 -0.91 -4.65 24.36
C GLU A 270 0.55 -4.22 24.23
N THR A 271 1.19 -4.68 23.16
CA THR A 271 2.58 -4.35 22.84
C THR A 271 2.62 -3.42 21.65
N TYR A 272 3.79 -2.85 21.34
CA TYR A 272 3.99 -2.12 20.08
C TYR A 272 3.72 -2.97 18.81
N ARG A 273 3.55 -4.30 18.94
CA ARG A 273 3.20 -5.23 17.86
C ARG A 273 1.71 -5.55 17.81
N GLY A 274 0.92 -5.04 18.76
CA GLY A 274 -0.47 -5.38 18.99
C GLY A 274 -0.66 -6.34 20.17
N ILE A 275 -1.85 -6.94 20.22
CA ILE A 275 -2.32 -7.79 21.32
C ILE A 275 -1.76 -9.21 21.17
N PRO A 276 -1.00 -9.73 22.15
CA PRO A 276 -0.47 -11.08 22.09
C PRO A 276 -1.55 -12.13 22.31
N ALA A 277 -1.52 -13.21 21.53
CA ALA A 277 -2.44 -14.33 21.60
C ALA A 277 -1.73 -15.65 21.26
N THR A 278 -2.29 -16.77 21.70
CA THR A 278 -1.68 -18.10 21.53
C THR A 278 -2.59 -18.99 20.70
N LEU A 279 -2.02 -19.61 19.66
CA LEU A 279 -2.68 -20.59 18.82
C LEU A 279 -2.10 -21.97 19.13
N VAL A 280 -2.97 -22.96 19.31
CA VAL A 280 -2.59 -24.34 19.68
C VAL A 280 -3.12 -25.31 18.63
N ASP A 281 -2.36 -26.35 18.32
CA ASP A 281 -2.77 -27.38 17.37
C ASP A 281 -4.03 -28.11 17.85
N THR A 282 -4.98 -28.33 16.92
CA THR A 282 -6.25 -28.99 17.21
C THR A 282 -6.11 -30.45 17.61
N GLU A 283 -5.05 -31.13 17.18
CA GLU A 283 -4.86 -32.57 17.36
C GLU A 283 -3.91 -32.89 18.51
N THR A 284 -2.84 -32.12 18.66
CA THR A 284 -1.76 -32.41 19.63
C THR A 284 -1.80 -31.57 20.91
N GLY A 285 -2.58 -30.48 20.96
CA GLY A 285 -2.84 -29.73 22.19
C GLY A 285 -1.64 -28.91 22.70
N TYR A 286 -1.61 -28.64 24.01
CA TYR A 286 -0.74 -27.65 24.70
C TYR A 286 0.73 -28.07 24.88
N SER A 287 1.34 -28.71 23.88
CA SER A 287 2.81 -28.85 23.90
C SER A 287 3.44 -27.53 23.46
N ALA A 288 4.66 -27.23 23.95
CA ALA A 288 5.37 -26.02 23.53
C ALA A 288 5.61 -25.99 22.01
N GLU A 289 5.87 -27.16 21.41
CA GLU A 289 6.13 -27.34 19.98
C GLU A 289 4.85 -27.27 19.12
N ASP A 290 3.68 -27.51 19.72
CA ASP A 290 2.37 -27.47 19.07
C ASP A 290 1.59 -26.18 19.39
N SER A 291 2.28 -25.20 19.96
CA SER A 291 1.74 -23.87 20.25
C SER A 291 2.57 -22.79 19.58
N ILE A 292 1.93 -21.68 19.21
CA ILE A 292 2.63 -20.53 18.64
C ILE A 292 2.04 -19.22 19.15
N LEU A 293 2.92 -18.29 19.47
CA LEU A 293 2.56 -16.93 19.82
C LEU A 293 2.30 -16.12 18.54
N PHE A 294 1.18 -15.41 18.51
CA PHE A 294 0.86 -14.46 17.46
C PHE A 294 0.44 -13.11 18.02
N TYR A 295 0.60 -12.06 17.22
CA TYR A 295 0.24 -10.69 17.59
C TYR A 295 -0.89 -10.21 16.69
N ILE A 296 -1.95 -9.70 17.31
CA ILE A 296 -3.11 -9.10 16.66
C ILE A 296 -2.89 -7.59 16.59
N PRO A 297 -2.56 -7.01 15.42
CA PRO A 297 -2.42 -5.57 15.28
C PRO A 297 -3.76 -4.86 15.40
N ASP A 298 -3.73 -3.62 15.88
CA ASP A 298 -4.91 -2.85 16.31
C ASP A 298 -5.92 -2.59 15.19
N HIS A 299 -5.46 -2.57 13.93
CA HIS A 299 -6.34 -2.37 12.78
C HIS A 299 -7.15 -3.62 12.40
N LEU A 300 -6.86 -4.79 12.98
CA LEU A 300 -7.61 -6.01 12.72
C LEU A 300 -8.72 -6.18 13.77
N LYS A 301 -9.96 -6.16 13.29
CA LYS A 301 -11.13 -6.49 14.11
C LYS A 301 -11.16 -7.99 14.38
N VAL A 302 -11.12 -8.37 15.65
CA VAL A 302 -11.27 -9.75 16.10
C VAL A 302 -12.76 -10.06 16.25
N ASN A 303 -13.25 -11.04 15.49
CA ASN A 303 -14.64 -11.47 15.50
C ASN A 303 -14.83 -12.88 16.09
N PHE A 304 -13.87 -13.34 16.89
CA PHE A 304 -13.85 -14.65 17.52
C PHE A 304 -13.33 -14.53 18.96
N GLY A 305 -13.78 -15.43 19.84
CA GLY A 305 -13.31 -15.51 21.21
C GLY A 305 -12.23 -16.58 21.41
N VAL A 306 -11.79 -16.72 22.66
CA VAL A 306 -10.96 -17.84 23.12
C VAL A 306 -11.69 -19.16 22.87
N TYR A 307 -10.94 -20.23 22.57
CA TYR A 307 -11.41 -21.55 22.16
C TYR A 307 -12.03 -21.63 20.76
N SER A 308 -11.94 -20.56 19.96
CA SER A 308 -12.31 -20.61 18.54
C SER A 308 -11.27 -21.36 17.71
N GLU A 309 -11.70 -22.22 16.80
CA GLU A 309 -10.85 -22.78 15.75
C GLU A 309 -10.74 -21.76 14.60
N ILE A 310 -9.52 -21.34 14.28
CA ILE A 310 -9.27 -20.31 13.26
C ILE A 310 -8.18 -20.74 12.28
N TYR A 311 -8.22 -20.17 11.08
CA TYR A 311 -7.03 -20.04 10.25
C TYR A 311 -6.38 -18.68 10.52
N LEU A 312 -5.08 -18.70 10.79
CA LEU A 312 -4.24 -17.53 11.01
C LEU A 312 -3.36 -17.30 9.79
N LEU A 313 -3.59 -16.19 9.08
CA LEU A 313 -2.69 -15.71 8.03
C LEU A 313 -1.77 -14.64 8.62
N GLY A 314 -0.47 -14.74 8.39
CA GLY A 314 0.45 -13.73 8.89
C GLY A 314 1.88 -13.85 8.39
N LYS A 315 2.78 -13.16 9.08
CA LYS A 315 4.22 -13.19 8.79
C LYS A 315 5.01 -13.69 9.99
N THR A 316 5.87 -14.68 9.77
CA THR A 316 6.77 -15.18 10.80
C THR A 316 7.87 -14.18 11.14
N ARG A 317 8.26 -14.16 12.41
CA ARG A 317 9.45 -13.47 12.95
C ARG A 317 10.19 -14.40 13.89
N GLY A 318 11.49 -14.52 13.71
CA GLY A 318 12.35 -15.24 14.64
C GLY A 318 12.50 -14.49 15.96
N ILE A 319 12.38 -15.24 17.06
CA ILE A 319 12.86 -14.85 18.38
C ILE A 319 14.35 -15.18 18.40
N GLN A 320 15.18 -14.14 18.50
CA GLN A 320 16.63 -14.27 18.48
C GLN A 320 17.17 -14.33 19.90
N GLU A 321 17.98 -15.34 20.18
CA GLU A 321 18.88 -15.35 21.34
C GLU A 321 20.31 -15.13 20.89
N VAL A 322 21.14 -14.67 21.83
CA VAL A 322 22.57 -14.48 21.64
C VAL A 322 23.26 -15.60 22.39
N ASP A 323 24.05 -16.39 21.68
CA ASP A 323 24.95 -17.36 22.29
C ASP A 323 25.98 -16.60 23.13
N GLU A 324 26.04 -16.89 24.43
CA GLU A 324 26.93 -16.21 25.37
C GLU A 324 28.42 -16.49 25.10
N GLU A 325 28.76 -17.63 24.49
CA GLU A 325 30.14 -18.02 24.20
C GLU A 325 30.65 -17.42 22.88
N THR A 326 29.80 -17.44 21.84
CA THR A 326 30.21 -17.04 20.49
C THR A 326 29.76 -15.62 20.12
N GLY A 327 28.82 -15.05 20.88
CA GLY A 327 28.13 -13.80 20.53
C GLY A 327 27.25 -13.92 19.27
N ALA A 328 27.08 -15.13 18.73
CA ALA A 328 26.29 -15.37 17.52
C ALA A 328 24.79 -15.31 17.86
N LYS A 329 24.00 -14.71 16.97
CA LYS A 329 22.54 -14.68 17.09
C LYS A 329 21.95 -15.90 16.40
N PHE A 330 21.10 -16.65 17.10
CA PHE A 330 20.37 -17.78 16.54
C PHE A 330 18.87 -17.66 16.83
N THR A 331 18.04 -18.22 15.94
CA THR A 331 16.59 -18.24 16.11
C THR A 331 16.21 -19.41 17.01
N VAL A 332 15.52 -19.15 18.11
CA VAL A 332 15.12 -20.19 19.07
C VAL A 332 13.67 -20.62 18.85
N ASP A 333 12.84 -19.66 18.46
CA ASP A 333 11.42 -19.88 18.21
C ASP A 333 10.87 -18.80 17.25
N VAL A 334 9.60 -18.89 16.87
CA VAL A 334 8.95 -17.98 15.94
C VAL A 334 7.64 -17.44 16.48
N THR A 335 7.40 -16.16 16.22
CA THR A 335 6.10 -15.52 16.43
C THR A 335 5.46 -15.17 15.09
N VAL A 336 4.14 -15.05 15.05
CA VAL A 336 3.42 -14.62 13.84
C VAL A 336 2.81 -13.23 14.03
N ASP A 337 3.13 -12.28 13.17
CA ASP A 337 2.36 -11.03 13.07
C ASP A 337 1.12 -11.32 12.22
N ALA A 338 -0.08 -11.21 12.81
CA ALA A 338 -1.31 -11.52 12.10
C ALA A 338 -1.60 -10.48 11.01
N TRP A 339 -2.04 -10.97 9.85
CA TRP A 339 -2.59 -10.16 8.75
C TRP A 339 -4.09 -10.38 8.61
N GLY A 340 -4.60 -11.53 9.01
CA GLY A 340 -6.02 -11.83 8.95
C GLY A 340 -6.35 -13.14 9.63
N PHE A 341 -7.63 -13.30 9.95
CA PHE A 341 -8.16 -14.47 10.61
C PHE A 341 -9.38 -14.98 9.84
N PHE A 342 -9.49 -16.29 9.72
CA PHE A 342 -10.67 -16.94 9.16
C PHE A 342 -11.23 -17.94 10.17
N PRO A 343 -12.25 -17.56 10.97
CA PRO A 343 -12.87 -18.46 11.92
C PRO A 343 -13.56 -19.63 11.22
N VAL A 344 -13.45 -20.84 11.78
CA VAL A 344 -14.11 -22.03 11.24
C VAL A 344 -15.61 -21.96 11.57
N PRO A 345 -16.51 -22.00 10.56
CA PRO A 345 -17.95 -21.95 10.78
C PRO A 345 -18.41 -23.07 11.73
N GLY A 346 -19.20 -22.70 12.75
CA GLY A 346 -19.71 -23.63 13.75
C GLY A 346 -18.69 -24.05 14.82
N LYS A 347 -17.47 -23.52 14.80
CA LYS A 347 -16.42 -23.79 15.80
C LYS A 347 -15.76 -22.52 16.35
N SER A 348 -16.54 -21.44 16.42
CA SER A 348 -16.08 -20.14 16.92
C SER A 348 -16.94 -19.71 18.11
N THR A 349 -16.32 -19.05 19.07
CA THR A 349 -16.95 -18.40 20.22
C THR A 349 -17.06 -16.89 19.97
N GLU A 350 -17.94 -16.21 20.70
CA GLU A 350 -18.10 -14.76 20.58
C GLU A 350 -16.88 -14.00 21.14
N PRO A 351 -16.49 -12.87 20.53
CA PRO A 351 -15.40 -12.03 21.04
C PRO A 351 -15.78 -11.40 22.40
N GLN A 352 -14.77 -11.08 23.22
CA GLN A 352 -14.99 -10.29 24.44
C GLN A 352 -15.32 -8.83 24.07
N GLU A 353 -16.25 -8.20 24.81
CA GLU A 353 -16.94 -6.93 24.46
C GLU A 353 -16.04 -5.68 24.26
N SER A 354 -14.75 -5.71 24.59
CA SER A 354 -13.87 -4.52 24.65
C SER A 354 -13.36 -3.99 23.30
N LEU A 355 -14.04 -4.24 22.18
CA LEU A 355 -13.50 -4.07 20.81
C LEU A 355 -14.30 -3.11 19.91
N LEU A 356 -15.20 -2.27 20.45
CA LEU A 356 -16.16 -1.50 19.64
C LEU A 356 -16.14 0.01 19.92
N GLU A 357 -15.08 0.72 19.53
CA GLU A 357 -15.18 2.18 19.36
C GLU A 357 -14.45 2.63 18.07
N GLU A 358 -15.16 3.35 17.20
CA GLU A 358 -14.61 4.02 16.01
C GLU A 358 -14.90 5.53 16.10
N GLU A 359 -13.85 6.36 16.01
CA GLU A 359 -13.97 7.80 15.78
C GLU A 359 -13.78 8.09 14.27
N GLY A 360 -14.78 8.73 13.65
CA GLY A 360 -14.78 9.04 12.22
C GLY A 360 -14.28 10.45 11.90
N GLU A 361 -13.40 10.55 10.91
CA GLU A 361 -13.15 11.77 10.14
C GLU A 361 -13.73 11.60 8.72
N GLU A 362 -14.15 12.69 8.06
CA GLU A 362 -14.87 12.64 6.77
C GLU A 362 -14.01 12.08 5.60
N GLU A 363 -14.55 11.04 4.95
CA GLU A 363 -13.81 10.15 4.03
C GLU A 363 -14.19 10.25 2.55
N ILE A 364 -13.23 9.86 1.71
CA ILE A 364 -13.45 9.40 0.34
C ILE A 364 -13.74 7.90 0.40
N LYS A 365 -14.89 7.44 -0.11
CA LYS A 365 -15.30 6.03 -0.05
C LYS A 365 -14.32 5.10 -0.78
N GLY A 366 -13.55 4.31 -0.04
CA GLY A 366 -12.67 3.26 -0.60
C GLY A 366 -13.40 1.95 -0.91
N PHE A 367 -14.56 1.77 -0.29
CA PHE A 367 -15.50 0.67 -0.51
C PHE A 367 -16.85 1.25 -0.97
N ILE A 368 -17.43 0.63 -2.00
CA ILE A 368 -18.78 0.96 -2.45
C ILE A 368 -19.66 -0.27 -2.22
N PRO A 369 -20.62 -0.22 -1.27
CA PRO A 369 -21.56 -1.31 -1.06
C PRO A 369 -22.46 -1.48 -2.27
N ALA A 370 -22.99 -2.68 -2.47
CA ALA A 370 -23.88 -2.92 -3.59
C ALA A 370 -25.25 -2.26 -3.38
N GLU A 371 -25.69 -1.40 -4.31
CA GLU A 371 -27.05 -0.82 -4.35
C GLU A 371 -28.11 -1.88 -4.57
#